data_AF-A0A847BCZ0-F1
#
_entry.id   AF-A0A847BCZ0-F1
#
_cell.length_a   1.000
_cell.length_b   1.000
_cell.length_c   1.000
_cell.angle_alpha   90.00
_cell.angle_beta   90.00
_cell.angle_gamma   90.00
#
_symmetry.space_group_name_H-M   'P 1'
#
loop_
_entity.id
_entity.type
_entity.pdbx_description
1 polymer ?
#
loop_
_entity_poly.entity_id
_entity_poly.type
_entity_poly.pdbx_seq_one_letter_code
_entity_poly.pdbx_strand_id
1 'polypeptide(L)'
;PSADDAELIDSPGIREFGLIHLDEQQVAEGFIEFHDALGRCRFRDCRHRQEPGCALLDAVERGDIHAERFASYRHIIESLDEGNTT
;
A
#
# COMPACT_ATOMS: atom_id res chain seq x y z
N PRO A 1 19.56 3.24 -29.07
CA PRO A 1 18.38 2.38 -29.31
C PRO A 1 17.41 3.03 -30.31
N SER A 2 17.35 2.50 -31.52
CA SER A 2 16.31 2.81 -32.52
C SER A 2 14.98 2.21 -32.05
N ALA A 3 13.86 2.85 -32.41
CA ALA A 3 12.52 2.46 -31.97
C ALA A 3 12.04 1.09 -32.52
N ASP A 4 12.85 0.40 -33.30
CA ASP A 4 12.53 -0.86 -33.98
C ASP A 4 12.66 -2.12 -33.09
N ASP A 5 13.21 -2.00 -31.88
CA ASP A 5 13.41 -3.13 -30.94
C ASP A 5 12.44 -3.07 -29.73
N ALA A 6 11.21 -2.59 -29.91
CA ALA A 6 10.19 -2.55 -28.86
C ALA A 6 9.08 -3.57 -29.13
N GLU A 7 8.85 -4.49 -28.19
CA GLU A 7 7.73 -5.43 -28.22
C GLU A 7 6.60 -4.98 -27.29
N LEU A 8 5.35 -5.05 -27.78
CA LEU A 8 4.15 -4.72 -27.01
C LEU A 8 3.49 -6.00 -26.51
N ILE A 9 3.35 -6.12 -25.19
CA ILE A 9 2.58 -7.18 -24.55
C ILE A 9 1.18 -6.62 -24.26
N ASP A 10 0.16 -7.18 -24.92
CA ASP A 10 -1.26 -6.88 -24.66
C ASP A 10 -1.88 -8.05 -23.89
N SER A 11 -2.27 -7.83 -22.64
CA SER A 11 -2.93 -8.83 -21.78
C SER A 11 -4.41 -8.48 -21.60
N PRO A 12 -5.35 -9.44 -21.69
CA PRO A 12 -6.74 -9.20 -21.34
C PRO A 12 -6.85 -8.69 -19.91
N GLY A 13 -7.84 -7.82 -19.64
CA GLY A 13 -8.00 -7.14 -18.35
C GLY A 13 -7.93 -8.11 -17.18
N ILE A 14 -6.82 -8.03 -16.44
CA ILE A 14 -6.60 -8.73 -15.19
C ILE A 14 -7.63 -8.20 -14.19
N ARG A 15 -8.56 -9.06 -13.78
CA ARG A 15 -9.56 -8.72 -12.76
C ARG A 15 -9.15 -9.13 -11.35
N GLU A 16 -8.18 -10.03 -11.23
CA GLU A 16 -7.80 -10.62 -9.96
C GLU A 16 -6.27 -10.82 -9.97
N PHE A 17 -5.55 -9.85 -9.44
CA PHE A 17 -4.15 -10.02 -9.06
C PHE A 17 -4.16 -10.20 -7.54
N GLY A 18 -3.93 -11.43 -7.09
CA GLY A 18 -3.94 -11.75 -5.66
C GLY A 18 -2.73 -11.15 -4.97
N LEU A 19 -2.94 -10.14 -4.11
CA LEU A 19 -1.91 -9.60 -3.23
C LEU A 19 -1.60 -10.52 -2.04
N ILE A 20 -2.19 -11.73 -1.99
CA ILE A 20 -2.10 -12.72 -0.91
C ILE A 20 -0.68 -13.12 -0.49
N HIS A 21 0.32 -12.84 -1.31
CA HIS A 21 1.72 -13.15 -1.04
C HIS A 21 2.49 -12.00 -0.39
N LEU A 22 1.84 -10.84 -0.22
CA LEU A 22 2.40 -9.65 0.41
C LEU A 22 1.94 -9.55 1.86
N ASP A 23 2.86 -9.16 2.73
CA ASP A 23 2.52 -8.72 4.08
C ASP A 23 2.09 -7.24 4.10
N GLU A 24 1.53 -6.80 5.23
CA GLU A 24 1.03 -5.45 5.44
C GLU A 24 2.11 -4.37 5.20
N GLN A 25 3.37 -4.67 5.54
CA GLN A 25 4.47 -3.73 5.35
C GLN A 25 4.85 -3.61 3.87
N GLN A 26 4.89 -4.73 3.13
CA GLN A 26 5.13 -4.73 1.70
C GLN A 26 4.04 -3.98 0.92
N VAL A 27 2.78 -4.08 1.37
CA VAL A 27 1.70 -3.26 0.81
C VAL A 27 1.94 -1.77 1.09
N ALA A 28 2.29 -1.41 2.33
CA ALA A 28 2.56 -0.01 2.69
C ALA A 28 3.73 0.58 1.88
N GLU A 29 4.78 -0.20 1.61
CA GLU A 29 5.90 0.19 0.75
C GLU A 29 5.49 0.43 -0.71
N GLY A 30 4.39 -0.17 -1.17
CA GLY A 30 3.83 0.06 -2.51
C GLY A 30 3.17 1.42 -2.71
N PHE A 31 2.85 2.14 -1.62
CA PHE A 31 2.31 3.50 -1.67
C PHE A 31 3.46 4.51 -1.56
N ILE A 32 3.83 5.13 -2.68
CA ILE A 32 4.97 6.06 -2.76
C ILE A 32 4.81 7.24 -1.80
N GLU A 33 3.58 7.73 -1.64
CA GLU A 33 3.25 8.81 -0.70
C GLU A 33 3.49 8.46 0.78
N PHE A 34 3.66 7.18 1.12
CA PHE A 34 3.93 6.74 2.49
C PHE A 34 5.41 6.78 2.83
N HIS A 35 6.31 6.77 1.82
CA HIS A 35 7.76 6.58 2.01
C HIS A 35 8.37 7.57 3.00
N ASP A 36 7.91 8.83 2.99
CA ASP A 36 8.41 9.86 3.92
C ASP A 36 7.98 9.62 5.37
N ALA A 37 6.90 8.88 5.61
CA ALA A 37 6.35 8.61 6.93
C ALA A 37 6.66 7.19 7.45
N LEU A 38 6.97 6.24 6.57
CA LEU A 38 7.36 4.89 6.96
C LEU A 38 8.58 4.88 7.89
N GLY A 39 8.55 4.01 8.90
CA GLY A 39 9.61 3.92 9.93
C GLY A 39 9.66 5.09 10.92
N ARG A 40 8.79 6.10 10.79
CA ARG A 40 8.72 7.25 11.72
C ARG A 40 7.63 7.13 12.77
N CYS A 41 6.89 6.03 12.77
CA CYS A 41 5.93 5.74 13.83
C CYS A 41 6.62 5.67 15.19
N ARG A 42 5.88 6.04 16.24
CA ARG A 42 6.33 5.91 17.63
C ARG A 42 6.71 4.47 18.00
N PHE A 43 5.97 3.50 17.47
CA PHE A 43 6.18 2.06 17.72
C PHE A 43 6.75 1.39 16.48
N ARG A 44 7.66 0.43 16.68
CA ARG A 44 8.33 -0.31 15.60
C ARG A 44 7.40 -1.31 14.91
N ASP A 45 6.40 -1.80 15.62
CA ASP A 45 5.39 -2.77 15.21
C ASP A 45 4.02 -2.11 14.94
N CYS A 46 4.03 -0.82 14.59
CA CYS A 46 2.81 -0.09 14.25
C CYS A 46 2.16 -0.69 13.00
N ARG A 47 0.87 -1.01 13.09
CA ARG A 47 0.04 -1.49 11.97
C ARG A 47 -0.79 -0.38 11.32
N HIS A 48 -0.52 0.87 11.66
CA HIS A 48 -1.16 2.02 11.06
C HIS A 48 -2.70 2.02 11.09
N ARG A 49 -3.32 1.35 12.08
CA ARG A 49 -4.79 1.24 12.19
C ARG A 49 -5.34 2.39 13.04
N GLN A 50 -4.89 2.45 14.29
CA GLN A 50 -5.38 3.41 15.31
C GLN A 50 -4.29 3.74 16.35
N GLU A 51 -3.05 3.29 16.13
CA GLU A 51 -1.99 3.41 17.12
C GLU A 51 -1.61 4.88 17.35
N PRO A 52 -1.45 5.30 18.62
CA PRO A 52 -1.06 6.67 18.94
C PRO A 52 0.37 6.95 18.47
N GLY A 53 0.56 8.06 17.75
CA GLY A 53 1.86 8.42 17.16
C GLY A 53 2.21 7.61 15.90
N CYS A 54 1.21 7.15 15.17
CA CYS A 54 1.39 6.61 13.84
C CYS A 54 1.68 7.73 12.84
N ALA A 55 2.88 7.72 12.25
CA ALA A 55 3.28 8.75 11.30
C ALA A 55 2.41 8.81 10.03
N LEU A 56 1.82 7.67 9.61
CA LEU A 56 0.87 7.65 8.48
C LEU A 56 -0.45 8.32 8.84
N LEU A 57 -1.00 8.06 10.03
CA LEU A 57 -2.23 8.72 10.48
C LEU A 57 -2.01 10.22 10.61
N ASP A 58 -0.90 10.64 11.22
CA ASP A 58 -0.57 12.06 11.36
C ASP A 58 -0.38 12.73 9.98
N ALA A 59 0.22 12.03 9.01
CA ALA A 59 0.41 12.54 7.65
C ALA A 59 -0.92 12.66 6.88
N VAL A 60 -1.88 11.76 7.12
CA VAL A 60 -3.25 11.90 6.60
C VAL A 60 -3.95 13.10 7.22
N GLU A 61 -3.84 13.29 8.54
CA GLU A 61 -4.46 14.42 9.25
C GLU A 61 -3.91 15.78 8.77
N ARG A 62 -2.61 15.85 8.43
CA ARG A 62 -1.99 17.04 7.86
C ARG A 62 -2.27 17.26 6.37
N GLY A 63 -2.80 16.25 5.67
CA GLY A 63 -3.04 16.29 4.23
C GLY A 63 -1.83 15.97 3.36
N ASP A 64 -0.71 15.52 3.95
CA ASP A 64 0.48 15.04 3.22
C ASP A 64 0.16 13.73 2.47
N ILE A 65 -0.71 12.90 3.05
CA ILE A 65 -1.29 11.72 2.42
C ILE A 65 -2.78 11.98 2.19
N HIS A 66 -3.25 11.77 0.95
CA HIS A 66 -4.66 11.94 0.64
C HIS A 66 -5.50 10.86 1.34
N ALA A 67 -6.59 11.26 2.00
CA ALA A 67 -7.43 10.35 2.78
C ALA A 67 -7.98 9.17 1.97
N GLU A 68 -8.30 9.39 0.69
CA GLU A 68 -8.75 8.33 -0.22
C GLU A 68 -7.67 7.28 -0.47
N ARG A 69 -6.41 7.69 -0.59
CA ARG A 69 -5.27 6.78 -0.79
C ARG A 69 -5.02 5.93 0.44
N PHE A 70 -5.10 6.53 1.62
CA PHE A 70 -5.04 5.80 2.88
C PHE A 70 -6.23 4.86 3.06
N ALA A 71 -7.42 5.24 2.60
CA ALA A 71 -8.58 4.34 2.59
C ALA A 71 -8.37 3.14 1.65
N SER A 72 -7.78 3.34 0.46
CA SER A 72 -7.40 2.23 -0.43
C SER A 72 -6.40 1.29 0.22
N TYR A 73 -5.38 1.81 0.90
CA TYR A 73 -4.44 1.00 1.69
C TYR A 73 -5.18 0.11 2.70
N ARG A 74 -6.06 0.70 3.53
CA ARG A 74 -6.82 -0.08 4.53
C ARG A 74 -7.69 -1.15 3.90
N HIS A 75 -8.33 -0.86 2.77
CA HIS A 75 -9.16 -1.84 2.07
C HIS A 75 -8.33 -3.03 1.57
N ILE A 76 -7.13 -2.79 1.04
CA ILE A 76 -6.21 -3.86 0.65
C ILE A 76 -5.81 -4.71 1.85
N ILE A 77 -5.43 -4.09 2.98
CA ILE A 77 -5.05 -4.83 4.20
C ILE A 77 -6.21 -5.69 4.71
N GLU A 78 -7.44 -5.17 4.72
CA GLU A 78 -8.63 -5.91 5.10
C GLU A 78 -8.86 -7.12 4.19
N SER A 79 -8.73 -6.96 2.87
CA SER A 79 -8.83 -8.07 1.91
C SER A 79 -7.73 -9.13 2.10
N LEU A 80 -6.54 -8.76 2.59
CA LEU A 80 -5.47 -9.71 2.92
C LEU A 80 -5.78 -10.53 4.17
N ASP A 81 -6.33 -9.90 5.21
CA ASP A 81 -6.78 -10.58 6.44
C ASP A 81 -7.89 -11.61 6.11
N GLU A 82 -8.80 -11.30 5.17
CA GLU A 82 -9.85 -12.22 4.70
C GLU A 82 -9.29 -13.42 3.90
N GLY A 83 -8.31 -13.16 3.01
CA GLY A 83 -7.69 -14.20 2.18
C GLY A 83 -6.83 -15.22 2.95
N ASN A 84 -6.36 -14.88 4.15
CA ASN A 84 -5.48 -15.74 4.96
C ASN A 84 -6.24 -16.78 5.82
N THR A 85 -7.58 -16.80 5.75
CA THR A 85 -8.44 -17.68 6.56
C THR A 85 -8.93 -18.94 5.80
N THR A 86 -8.47 -19.17 4.57
CA THR A 86 -8.83 -20.34 3.72
C THR A 86 -7.61 -21.18 3.39
#